data_AF-A0AAV5JG53-F1
#
_entry.id   AF-A0AAV5JG53-F1
#
_cell.length_a   1.000
_cell.length_b   1.000
_cell.length_c   1.000
_cell.angle_alpha   90.00
_cell.angle_beta   90.00
_cell.angle_gamma   90.00
#
_symmetry.space_group_name_H-M   'P 1'
#
loop_
_entity.id
_entity.type
_entity.pdbx_description
1 polymer ?
#
loop_
_entity_poly.entity_id
_entity_poly.type
_entity_poly.pdbx_seq_one_letter_code
_entity_poly.pdbx_strand_id
1 'polypeptide(L)'
;MGLWTNGGWFWNFQWRRPLRAWEDDKMQQMLEAIKHIMPSQEAEDTWSWRMDKKGKYTTRSAYEELASKEENNLMEHKKLWGAKVPSKVSAFSWQLLLDRIPTKYVLRKTCTEVFRQHSWHKGPKILRKSWNILWFALVWTIWLSRNETVFQHKKHDDDKLLQLVQIRSFHWVRILLNLENLSLMEWISNPVRCMTNTK
;
A
#
# COMPACT_ATOMS: atom_id res chain seq x y z
N MET A 1 -23.67 -32.90 -4.32
CA MET A 1 -23.91 -31.44 -4.31
C MET A 1 -25.33 -31.24 -4.75
N GLY A 2 -26.18 -30.82 -3.81
CA GLY A 2 -27.57 -30.43 -4.00
C GLY A 2 -28.56 -31.46 -4.51
N LEU A 3 -29.84 -31.13 -4.37
CA LEU A 3 -30.99 -31.98 -4.73
C LEU A 3 -32.05 -31.11 -5.40
N TRP A 4 -32.70 -31.64 -6.42
CA TRP A 4 -33.93 -31.06 -6.96
C TRP A 4 -35.11 -31.52 -6.12
N THR A 5 -35.84 -30.58 -5.51
CA THR A 5 -37.03 -30.85 -4.72
C THR A 5 -38.15 -29.91 -5.14
N ASN A 6 -39.32 -30.44 -5.49
CA ASN A 6 -40.52 -29.66 -5.80
C ASN A 6 -40.31 -28.52 -6.82
N GLY A 7 -39.52 -28.76 -7.87
CA GLY A 7 -39.24 -27.77 -8.93
C GLY A 7 -38.17 -26.72 -8.58
N GLY A 8 -37.54 -26.81 -7.41
CA GLY A 8 -36.46 -25.94 -6.97
C GLY A 8 -35.16 -26.71 -6.69
N TRP A 9 -34.03 -26.00 -6.78
CA TRP A 9 -32.71 -26.52 -6.42
C TRP A 9 -32.39 -26.21 -4.96
N PHE A 10 -31.96 -27.24 -4.21
CA PHE A 10 -31.50 -27.10 -2.83
C PHE A 10 -30.03 -27.44 -2.71
N TRP A 11 -29.21 -26.52 -2.18
CA TRP A 11 -27.78 -26.76 -1.94
C TRP A 11 -27.56 -27.65 -0.72
N ASN A 12 -26.95 -28.83 -0.93
CA ASN A 12 -26.52 -29.74 0.14
C ASN A 12 -25.03 -30.07 -0.03
N PHE A 13 -24.18 -29.39 0.74
CA PHE A 13 -22.73 -29.58 0.74
C PHE A 13 -22.31 -30.57 1.83
N GLN A 14 -21.58 -31.60 1.43
CA GLN A 14 -21.03 -32.62 2.33
C GLN A 14 -19.52 -32.44 2.37
N TRP A 15 -19.00 -31.98 3.50
CA TRP A 15 -17.58 -31.71 3.67
C TRP A 15 -16.84 -32.96 4.17
N ARG A 16 -15.59 -33.15 3.72
CA ARG A 16 -14.74 -34.28 4.14
C ARG A 16 -14.43 -34.28 5.65
N ARG A 17 -14.48 -33.10 6.28
CA ARG A 17 -14.29 -32.89 7.73
C ARG A 17 -15.21 -31.77 8.21
N PRO A 18 -15.47 -31.66 9.53
CA PRO A 18 -16.15 -30.49 10.10
C PRO A 18 -15.42 -29.20 9.74
N LEU A 19 -16.20 -28.13 9.50
CA LEU A 19 -15.65 -26.78 9.30
C LEU A 19 -15.03 -26.30 10.62
N ARG A 20 -13.93 -25.57 10.51
CA ARG A 20 -13.35 -24.85 11.65
C ARG A 20 -14.07 -23.53 11.82
N ALA A 21 -14.05 -22.97 13.03
CA ALA A 21 -14.73 -21.71 13.34
C ALA A 21 -14.37 -20.54 12.40
N TRP A 22 -13.15 -20.49 11.86
CA TRP A 22 -12.73 -19.45 10.90
C TRP A 22 -13.11 -19.74 9.44
N GLU A 23 -13.64 -20.93 9.15
CA GLU A 23 -14.15 -21.33 7.84
C GLU A 23 -15.65 -21.05 7.71
N ASP A 24 -16.37 -20.91 8.84
CA ASP A 24 -17.82 -20.68 8.86
C ASP A 24 -18.21 -19.36 8.18
N ASP A 25 -17.47 -18.27 8.42
CA ASP A 25 -17.71 -16.98 7.76
C ASP A 25 -17.55 -17.08 6.23
N LYS A 26 -16.52 -17.79 5.78
CA LYS A 26 -16.30 -18.04 4.34
C LYS A 26 -17.40 -18.92 3.75
N MET A 27 -17.88 -19.89 4.51
CA MET A 27 -18.98 -20.77 4.09
C MET A 27 -20.30 -19.98 3.97
N GLN A 28 -20.60 -19.09 4.91
CA GLN A 28 -21.75 -18.19 4.83
C GLN A 28 -21.67 -17.27 3.62
N GLN A 29 -20.50 -16.66 3.37
CA GLN A 29 -20.28 -15.83 2.18
C GLN A 29 -20.46 -16.63 0.88
N MET A 30 -20.00 -17.88 0.84
CA MET A 30 -20.19 -18.77 -0.30
C MET A 30 -21.67 -19.08 -0.54
N LEU A 31 -22.40 -19.49 0.51
CA LEU A 31 -23.83 -19.81 0.41
C LEU A 31 -24.63 -18.59 -0.07
N GLU A 32 -24.34 -17.42 0.47
CA GLU A 32 -24.94 -16.15 0.06
C GLU A 32 -24.66 -15.83 -1.42
N ALA A 33 -23.46 -16.16 -1.91
CA ALA A 33 -23.08 -15.93 -3.31
C ALA A 33 -23.80 -16.85 -4.29
N ILE A 34 -24.14 -18.08 -3.90
CA ILE A 34 -24.74 -19.10 -4.77
C ILE A 34 -26.24 -19.33 -4.55
N LYS A 35 -26.84 -18.71 -3.53
CA LYS A 35 -28.27 -18.94 -3.17
C LYS A 35 -29.25 -18.66 -4.32
N HIS A 36 -28.89 -17.76 -5.23
CA HIS A 36 -29.73 -17.38 -6.38
C HIS A 36 -29.43 -18.19 -7.65
N ILE A 37 -28.42 -19.05 -7.61
CA ILE A 37 -28.04 -19.86 -8.77
C ILE A 37 -28.96 -21.08 -8.82
N MET A 38 -29.74 -21.16 -9.89
CA MET A 38 -30.51 -22.35 -10.24
C MET A 38 -29.79 -23.05 -11.40
N PRO A 39 -29.19 -24.23 -11.16
CA PRO A 39 -28.63 -25.04 -12.24
C PRO A 39 -29.70 -25.41 -13.26
N SER A 40 -29.30 -25.67 -14.50
CA SER A 40 -30.18 -26.29 -15.50
C SER A 40 -29.95 -27.81 -15.48
N GLN A 41 -31.01 -28.59 -15.65
CA GLN A 41 -30.89 -30.06 -15.77
C GLN A 41 -30.42 -30.50 -17.17
N GLU A 42 -30.53 -29.62 -18.16
CA GLU A 42 -30.35 -29.94 -19.58
C GLU A 42 -29.07 -29.32 -20.17
N ALA A 43 -28.36 -28.50 -19.39
CA ALA A 43 -27.14 -27.82 -19.82
C ALA A 43 -25.90 -28.51 -19.24
N GLU A 44 -24.83 -28.56 -20.04
CA GLU A 44 -23.51 -28.97 -19.55
C GLU A 44 -22.93 -27.92 -18.59
N ASP A 45 -22.13 -28.39 -17.63
CA ASP A 45 -21.45 -27.54 -16.67
C ASP A 45 -20.45 -26.60 -17.38
N THR A 46 -20.58 -25.30 -17.11
CA THR A 46 -19.67 -24.28 -17.66
C THR A 46 -19.13 -23.37 -16.57
N TRP A 47 -17.86 -22.99 -16.71
CA TRP A 47 -17.25 -21.98 -15.85
C TRP A 47 -17.75 -20.59 -16.24
N SER A 48 -18.33 -19.86 -15.28
CA SER A 48 -18.78 -18.49 -15.48
C SER A 48 -18.14 -17.54 -14.47
N TRP A 49 -17.73 -16.37 -14.97
CA TRP A 49 -17.19 -15.29 -14.16
C TRP A 49 -18.26 -14.23 -13.93
N ARG A 50 -18.76 -14.14 -12.69
CA ARG A 50 -19.86 -13.23 -12.31
C ARG A 50 -19.56 -11.74 -12.56
N MET A 51 -18.28 -11.36 -12.56
CA MET A 51 -17.87 -9.96 -12.74
C MET A 51 -17.68 -9.57 -14.19
N ASP A 52 -18.06 -10.43 -15.14
CA ASP A 52 -18.13 -10.11 -16.56
C ASP A 52 -19.53 -10.42 -17.11
N LYS A 53 -20.10 -9.49 -17.89
CA LYS A 53 -21.46 -9.64 -18.44
C LYS A 53 -21.57 -10.81 -19.42
N LYS A 54 -20.46 -11.25 -20.02
CA LYS A 54 -20.41 -12.41 -20.91
C LYS A 54 -19.98 -13.68 -20.18
N GLY A 55 -19.84 -13.63 -18.85
CA GLY A 55 -19.42 -14.73 -18.01
C GLY A 55 -17.98 -15.17 -18.24
N LYS A 56 -17.14 -14.40 -18.94
CA LYS A 56 -15.77 -14.81 -19.28
C LYS A 56 -14.78 -14.32 -18.24
N TYR A 57 -14.03 -15.26 -17.68
CA TYR A 57 -12.89 -14.91 -16.84
C TYR A 57 -11.76 -14.35 -17.71
N THR A 58 -11.26 -13.18 -17.33
CA THR A 58 -9.97 -12.68 -17.81
C THR A 58 -9.16 -12.16 -16.64
N THR A 59 -7.83 -12.28 -16.71
CA THR A 59 -6.93 -11.69 -15.72
C THR A 59 -7.23 -10.21 -15.51
N ARG A 60 -7.50 -9.47 -16.60
CA ARG A 60 -7.90 -8.05 -16.54
C ARG A 60 -9.15 -7.82 -15.70
N SER A 61 -10.25 -8.53 -15.98
CA SER A 61 -11.51 -8.37 -15.23
C SER A 61 -11.38 -8.73 -13.75
N ALA A 62 -10.50 -9.69 -13.41
CA ALA A 62 -10.22 -10.04 -12.03
C ALA A 62 -9.45 -8.93 -11.30
N TYR A 63 -8.43 -8.34 -11.95
CA TYR A 63 -7.70 -7.21 -11.38
C TYR A 63 -8.57 -5.96 -11.24
N GLU A 64 -9.45 -5.67 -12.20
CA GLU A 64 -10.39 -4.55 -12.12
C GLU A 64 -11.34 -4.68 -10.91
N GLU A 65 -11.87 -5.88 -10.66
CA GLU A 65 -12.70 -6.18 -9.47
C GLU A 65 -11.91 -6.12 -8.15
N LEU A 66 -10.65 -6.58 -8.13
CA LEU A 66 -9.82 -6.48 -6.95
C LEU A 66 -9.44 -5.03 -6.65
N ALA A 67 -9.15 -4.25 -7.69
CA ALA A 67 -8.76 -2.85 -7.57
C ALA A 67 -9.93 -1.96 -7.13
N SER A 68 -11.16 -2.23 -7.57
CA SER A 68 -12.36 -1.48 -7.15
C SER A 68 -12.65 -1.63 -5.65
N LYS A 69 -12.33 -2.79 -5.06
CA LYS A 69 -12.43 -3.00 -3.61
C LYS A 69 -11.34 -2.29 -2.80
N GLU A 70 -10.26 -1.89 -3.46
CA GLU A 70 -9.10 -1.20 -2.85
C GLU A 70 -9.00 0.28 -3.24
N GLU A 71 -10.06 0.88 -3.80
CA GLU A 71 -10.01 2.17 -4.52
C GLU A 71 -9.43 3.35 -3.70
N ASN A 72 -9.51 3.30 -2.36
CA ASN A 72 -8.88 4.27 -1.47
C ASN A 72 -7.33 4.26 -1.54
N ASN A 73 -6.69 3.17 -1.96
CA ASN A 73 -5.23 3.00 -1.97
C ASN A 73 -4.57 3.35 -3.33
N LEU A 74 -5.33 3.44 -4.43
CA LEU A 74 -4.75 3.60 -5.77
C LEU A 74 -4.02 4.94 -5.94
N MET A 75 -4.57 6.00 -5.34
CA MET A 75 -3.96 7.33 -5.40
C MET A 75 -2.69 7.44 -4.53
N GLU A 76 -2.65 6.72 -3.40
CA GLU A 76 -1.44 6.61 -2.56
C GLU A 76 -0.34 5.85 -3.30
N HIS A 77 -0.70 4.78 -4.01
CA HIS A 77 0.22 3.97 -4.81
C HIS A 77 0.91 4.78 -5.92
N LYS A 78 0.13 5.54 -6.71
CA LYS A 78 0.70 6.39 -7.78
C LYS A 78 1.65 7.46 -7.23
N LYS A 79 1.31 8.09 -6.09
CA LYS A 79 2.17 9.09 -5.44
C LYS A 79 3.46 8.47 -4.92
N LEU A 80 3.39 7.27 -4.34
CA LEU A 80 4.53 6.58 -3.76
C LEU A 80 5.56 6.17 -4.82
N TRP A 81 5.10 5.54 -5.91
CA TRP A 81 5.99 5.10 -6.99
C TRP A 81 6.44 6.23 -7.91
N GLY A 82 5.69 7.33 -7.97
CA GLY A 82 6.06 8.54 -8.71
C GLY A 82 7.06 9.45 -7.99
N ALA A 83 7.44 9.14 -6.75
CA ALA A 83 8.38 9.93 -5.98
C ALA A 83 9.81 9.86 -6.57
N LYS A 84 10.52 11.00 -6.60
CA LYS A 84 11.92 11.09 -7.06
C LYS A 84 12.88 10.65 -5.94
N VAL A 85 12.76 9.39 -5.54
CA VAL A 85 13.60 8.72 -4.53
C VAL A 85 14.10 7.39 -5.09
N PRO A 86 15.16 6.77 -4.52
CA PRO A 86 15.61 5.46 -4.97
C PRO A 86 14.50 4.40 -4.87
N SER A 87 14.42 3.48 -5.84
CA SER A 87 13.36 2.47 -5.91
C SER A 87 13.26 1.57 -4.67
N LYS A 88 14.39 1.26 -4.02
CA LYS A 88 14.44 0.53 -2.75
C LYS A 88 13.70 1.27 -1.62
N VAL A 89 13.76 2.60 -1.60
CA VAL A 89 13.07 3.45 -0.61
C VAL A 89 11.58 3.45 -0.87
N SER A 90 11.15 3.54 -2.14
CA SER A 90 9.73 3.42 -2.51
C SER A 90 9.18 2.05 -2.14
N ALA A 91 9.88 0.97 -2.47
CA ALA A 91 9.47 -0.40 -2.13
C ALA A 91 9.38 -0.63 -0.61
N PHE A 92 10.36 -0.14 0.15
CA PHE A 92 10.31 -0.16 1.62
C PHE A 92 9.09 0.60 2.17
N SER A 93 8.84 1.79 1.63
CA SER A 93 7.74 2.64 2.09
C SER A 93 6.37 2.04 1.75
N TRP A 94 6.24 1.36 0.61
CA TRP A 94 5.06 0.54 0.28
C TRP A 94 4.84 -0.52 1.37
N GLN A 95 5.90 -1.22 1.78
CA GLN A 95 5.80 -2.28 2.79
C GLN A 95 5.44 -1.71 4.16
N LEU A 96 5.94 -0.51 4.46
CA LEU A 96 5.62 0.23 5.66
C LEU A 96 4.15 0.62 5.71
N LEU A 97 3.60 1.19 4.63
CA LEU A 97 2.19 1.61 4.57
C LEU A 97 1.19 0.46 4.64
N LEU A 98 1.60 -0.75 4.26
CA LEU A 98 0.79 -1.96 4.36
C LEU A 98 1.03 -2.74 5.65
N ASP A 99 1.79 -2.18 6.59
CA ASP A 99 2.11 -2.83 7.87
C ASP A 99 2.81 -4.20 7.73
N ARG A 100 3.55 -4.40 6.63
CA ARG A 100 4.20 -5.67 6.25
C ARG A 100 5.68 -5.75 6.63
N ILE A 101 6.19 -4.81 7.43
CA ILE A 101 7.57 -4.87 7.94
C ILE A 101 7.59 -5.76 9.20
N PRO A 102 8.56 -6.68 9.34
CA PRO A 102 8.63 -7.64 10.45
C PRO A 102 8.63 -7.01 11.86
N THR A 103 9.00 -5.73 11.99
CA THR A 103 9.18 -5.02 13.27
C THR A 103 8.03 -4.05 13.52
N LYS A 104 6.87 -4.61 13.83
CA LYS A 104 5.56 -3.93 13.95
C LYS A 104 5.40 -2.93 15.10
N TYR A 105 6.31 -2.86 16.07
CA TYR A 105 6.04 -2.13 17.32
C TYR A 105 6.55 -0.68 17.36
N VAL A 106 7.58 -0.33 16.58
CA VAL A 106 8.24 1.00 16.71
C VAL A 106 7.84 1.98 15.62
N LEU A 107 7.47 1.51 14.42
CA LEU A 107 7.23 2.38 13.24
C LEU A 107 5.77 2.51 12.81
N ARG A 108 4.86 1.74 13.42
CA ARG A 108 3.67 1.25 12.71
C ARG A 108 2.45 2.17 12.71
N LYS A 109 2.19 2.89 13.81
CA LYS A 109 1.01 3.78 13.87
C LYS A 109 1.36 5.23 13.55
N THR A 110 2.44 5.75 14.12
CA THR A 110 2.77 7.17 13.97
C THR A 110 3.26 7.51 12.57
N CYS A 111 4.15 6.73 11.95
CA CYS A 111 4.74 7.13 10.66
C CYS A 111 3.78 7.03 9.46
N THR A 112 2.92 6.01 9.45
CA THR A 112 1.92 5.80 8.38
C THR A 112 0.79 6.83 8.47
N GLU A 113 0.35 7.15 9.68
CA GLU A 113 -0.65 8.19 9.94
C GLU A 113 -0.08 9.59 9.65
N VAL A 114 1.18 9.86 10.03
CA VAL A 114 1.90 11.08 9.64
C VAL A 114 2.00 11.20 8.12
N PHE A 115 2.30 10.13 7.38
CA PHE A 115 2.32 10.17 5.91
C PHE A 115 0.95 10.50 5.32
N ARG A 116 -0.11 9.87 5.85
CA ARG A 116 -1.50 10.09 5.43
C ARG A 116 -2.06 11.45 5.86
N GLN A 117 -1.51 12.11 6.87
CA GLN A 117 -1.88 13.49 7.18
C GLN A 117 -1.13 14.45 6.26
N HIS A 118 0.18 14.23 6.06
CA HIS A 118 1.03 15.18 5.36
C HIS A 118 0.96 15.10 3.84
N SER A 119 0.69 13.93 3.26
CA SER A 119 0.48 13.75 1.80
C SER A 119 -0.74 14.50 1.26
N TRP A 120 -1.55 15.07 2.15
CA TRP A 120 -2.84 15.72 1.87
C TRP A 120 -2.90 17.19 2.31
N HIS A 121 -1.76 17.80 2.68
CA HIS A 121 -1.72 19.25 2.87
C HIS A 121 -2.15 19.99 1.59
N LYS A 122 -3.00 21.01 1.73
CA LYS A 122 -3.34 21.93 0.64
C LYS A 122 -2.15 22.87 0.41
N GLY A 123 -1.64 22.92 -0.82
CA GLY A 123 -0.52 23.79 -1.16
C GLY A 123 0.00 23.55 -2.59
N PRO A 124 0.94 24.38 -3.06
CA PRO A 124 1.62 24.20 -4.34
C PRO A 124 2.09 22.76 -4.56
N LYS A 125 1.88 22.22 -5.77
CA LYS A 125 2.25 20.83 -6.12
C LYS A 125 3.71 20.51 -5.76
N ILE A 126 4.59 21.49 -5.93
CA ILE A 126 6.03 21.37 -5.71
C ILE A 126 6.39 21.21 -4.23
N LEU A 127 5.75 22.00 -3.35
CA LEU A 127 5.93 21.92 -1.90
C LEU A 127 5.47 20.56 -1.37
N ARG A 128 4.31 20.07 -1.84
CA ARG A 128 3.80 18.76 -1.44
C ARG A 128 4.73 17.62 -1.83
N LYS A 129 5.27 17.65 -3.05
CA LYS A 129 6.24 16.63 -3.50
C LYS A 129 7.52 16.68 -2.67
N SER A 130 8.01 17.87 -2.35
CA SER A 130 9.23 18.06 -1.55
C SER A 130 9.03 17.60 -0.10
N TRP A 131 7.85 17.86 0.47
CA TRP A 131 7.50 17.36 1.80
C TRP A 131 7.42 15.84 1.86
N ASN A 132 6.88 15.19 0.83
CA ASN A 132 6.89 13.73 0.74
C ASN A 132 8.32 13.17 0.73
N ILE A 133 9.26 13.85 0.07
CA ILE A 133 10.68 13.46 0.06
C ILE A 133 11.30 13.53 1.45
N LEU A 134 10.98 14.56 2.24
CA LEU A 134 11.41 14.65 3.64
C LEU A 134 10.92 13.45 4.45
N TRP A 135 9.66 13.08 4.28
CA TRP A 135 9.11 11.89 4.93
C TRP A 135 9.86 10.61 4.50
N PHE A 136 10.05 10.38 3.19
CA PHE A 136 10.80 9.23 2.69
C PHE A 136 12.22 9.15 3.28
N ALA A 137 12.91 10.30 3.35
CA ALA A 137 14.26 10.37 3.90
C ALA A 137 14.27 10.01 5.39
N LEU A 138 13.28 10.48 6.15
CA LEU A 138 13.13 10.20 7.57
C LEU A 138 12.91 8.69 7.83
N VAL A 139 11.85 8.10 7.27
CA VAL A 139 11.53 6.68 7.56
C VAL A 139 12.61 5.72 7.07
N TRP A 140 13.22 5.99 5.92
CA TRP A 140 14.34 5.18 5.43
C TRP A 140 15.57 5.27 6.35
N THR A 141 15.88 6.46 6.83
CA THR A 141 17.04 6.68 7.70
C THR A 141 16.84 6.04 9.07
N ILE A 142 15.65 6.16 9.66
CA ILE A 142 15.29 5.47 10.90
C ILE A 142 15.41 3.95 10.73
N TRP A 143 14.89 3.41 9.63
CA TRP A 143 14.98 1.98 9.36
C TRP A 143 16.42 1.49 9.23
N LEU A 144 17.27 2.23 8.50
CA LEU A 144 18.70 1.91 8.39
C LEU A 144 19.41 1.98 9.75
N SER A 145 19.20 3.05 10.52
CA SER A 145 19.78 3.22 11.85
C SER A 145 19.40 2.06 12.77
N ARG A 146 18.10 1.69 12.80
CA ARG A 146 17.63 0.54 13.57
C ARG A 146 18.31 -0.76 13.13
N ASN A 147 18.45 -1.00 11.83
CA ASN A 147 19.06 -2.23 11.32
C ASN A 147 20.54 -2.30 11.67
N GLU A 148 21.26 -1.20 11.59
CA GLU A 148 22.63 -1.11 12.07
C GLU A 148 22.73 -1.42 13.57
N THR A 149 21.83 -0.88 14.39
CA THR A 149 21.82 -1.16 15.83
C THR A 149 21.50 -2.62 16.14
N VAL A 150 20.52 -3.22 15.45
CA VAL A 150 20.10 -4.60 15.75
C VAL A 150 21.05 -5.65 15.18
N PHE A 151 21.55 -5.47 13.96
CA PHE A 151 22.37 -6.48 13.28
C PHE A 151 23.87 -6.24 13.43
N GLN A 152 24.31 -5.01 13.72
CA GLN A 152 25.73 -4.67 13.87
C GLN A 152 26.08 -4.16 15.26
N HIS A 153 25.13 -4.16 16.20
CA HIS A 153 25.31 -3.67 17.58
C HIS A 153 25.89 -2.24 17.67
N LYS A 154 25.69 -1.44 16.63
CA LYS A 154 26.12 -0.04 16.61
C LYS A 154 25.26 0.77 17.58
N LYS A 155 25.90 1.62 18.40
CA LYS A 155 25.20 2.58 19.26
C LYS A 155 24.37 3.54 18.43
N HIS A 156 23.22 3.91 18.99
CA HIS A 156 22.38 4.96 18.42
C HIS A 156 23.09 6.31 18.54
N ASP A 157 23.01 7.11 17.48
CA ASP A 157 23.64 8.42 17.37
C ASP A 157 22.63 9.35 16.69
N ASP A 158 21.97 10.17 17.51
CA ASP A 158 20.89 11.06 17.09
C ASP A 158 21.40 12.14 16.13
N ASP A 159 22.60 12.66 16.37
CA ASP A 159 23.22 13.70 15.54
C ASP A 159 23.52 13.16 14.15
N LYS A 160 24.10 11.95 14.08
CA LYS A 160 24.33 11.26 12.81
C LYS A 160 23.02 10.95 12.10
N LEU A 161 21.98 10.57 12.82
CA LEU A 161 20.65 10.30 12.24
C LEU A 161 20.10 11.57 11.59
N LEU A 162 20.10 12.70 12.31
CA LEU A 162 19.60 13.98 11.81
C LEU A 162 20.38 14.45 10.57
N GLN A 163 21.72 14.37 10.61
CA GLN A 163 22.57 14.72 9.47
C GLN A 163 22.25 13.86 8.24
N LEU A 164 22.05 12.55 8.44
CA LEU A 164 21.71 11.64 7.33
C LEU A 164 20.33 11.95 6.73
N VAL A 165 19.34 12.35 7.54
CA VAL A 165 18.03 12.80 7.05
C VAL A 165 18.18 14.09 6.23
N GLN A 166 18.95 15.06 6.72
CA GLN A 166 19.21 16.32 6.03
C GLN A 166 19.92 16.10 4.68
N ILE A 167 20.98 15.29 4.66
CA ILE A 167 21.74 14.99 3.44
C ILE A 167 20.88 14.25 2.40
N ARG A 168 20.14 13.21 2.81
CA ARG A 168 19.30 12.44 1.88
C ARG A 168 18.17 13.29 1.32
N SER A 169 17.47 14.03 2.19
CA SER A 169 16.38 14.91 1.75
C SER A 169 16.88 16.00 0.82
N PHE A 170 18.03 16.63 1.11
CA PHE A 170 18.68 17.60 0.23
C PHE A 170 18.92 17.01 -1.17
N HIS A 171 19.61 15.88 -1.26
CA HIS A 171 19.93 15.28 -2.56
C HIS A 171 18.67 14.91 -3.35
N TRP A 172 17.66 14.33 -2.70
CA TRP A 172 16.43 13.92 -3.37
C TRP A 172 15.56 15.11 -3.79
N VAL A 173 15.47 16.16 -2.97
CA VAL A 173 14.75 17.39 -3.33
C VAL A 173 15.48 18.13 -4.45
N ARG A 174 16.82 18.21 -4.41
CA ARG A 174 17.61 18.83 -5.48
C ARG A 174 17.36 18.18 -6.83
N ILE A 175 17.26 16.84 -6.86
CA ILE A 175 16.88 16.07 -8.05
C ILE A 175 15.42 16.33 -8.46
N LEU A 176 14.49 16.39 -7.51
CA LEU A 176 13.07 16.65 -7.79
C LEU A 176 12.84 18.02 -8.43
N LEU A 177 13.55 19.04 -7.93
CA LEU A 177 13.35 20.44 -8.28
C LEU A 177 14.31 20.93 -9.38
N ASN A 178 15.24 20.06 -9.82
CA ASN A 178 16.34 20.41 -10.74
C ASN A 178 17.11 21.67 -10.31
N LEU A 179 17.36 21.81 -8.99
CA LEU A 179 18.00 23.00 -8.44
C LEU A 179 19.51 22.85 -8.48
N GLU A 180 20.12 23.32 -9.57
CA GLU A 180 21.57 23.29 -9.74
C GLU A 180 22.31 24.18 -8.72
N ASN A 181 21.66 25.27 -8.27
CA ASN A 181 22.28 26.29 -7.42
C ASN A 181 21.97 26.15 -5.91
N LEU A 182 21.20 25.14 -5.49
CA LEU A 182 20.86 24.98 -4.07
C LEU A 182 22.04 24.35 -3.31
N SER A 183 22.58 25.08 -2.32
CA SER A 183 23.62 24.55 -1.44
C SER A 183 23.06 23.72 -0.28
N LEU A 184 23.87 22.78 0.22
CA LEU A 184 23.51 21.99 1.40
C LEU A 184 23.37 22.87 2.66
N MET A 185 24.19 23.93 2.78
CA MET A 185 24.16 24.81 3.95
C MET A 185 22.88 25.64 4.02
N GLU A 186 22.41 26.15 2.88
CA GLU A 186 21.11 26.83 2.80
C GLU A 186 19.97 25.88 3.14
N TRP A 187 20.04 24.65 2.65
CA TRP A 187 19.06 23.62 2.96
C TRP A 187 19.02 23.28 4.44
N ILE A 188 20.18 23.07 5.08
CA ILE A 188 20.26 22.77 6.52
C ILE A 188 19.73 23.95 7.36
N SER A 189 20.03 25.18 6.95
CA SER A 189 19.59 26.40 7.64
C SER A 189 18.06 26.57 7.59
N ASN A 190 17.44 26.39 6.42
CA ASN A 190 15.99 26.51 6.29
C ASN A 190 15.44 25.73 5.07
N PRO A 191 15.13 24.43 5.23
CA PRO A 191 14.63 23.60 4.14
C PRO A 191 13.31 24.15 3.56
N VAL A 192 12.44 24.70 4.42
CA VAL A 192 11.14 25.22 4.01
C VAL A 192 11.30 26.41 3.07
N ARG A 193 12.18 27.35 3.40
CA ARG A 193 12.48 28.51 2.56
C ARG A 193 13.03 28.09 1.19
N CYS A 194 13.91 27.10 1.16
CA CYS A 194 14.46 26.54 -0.08
C CYS A 194 13.36 25.94 -0.97
N MET A 195 12.37 25.28 -0.37
CA MET A 195 11.24 24.72 -1.11
C MET A 195 10.26 25.79 -1.62
N THR A 196 10.12 26.94 -0.94
CA THR A 196 9.18 28.01 -1.32
C THR A 196 9.75 29.02 -2.32
N ASN A 197 11.07 29.19 -2.38
CA ASN A 197 11.73 30.17 -3.25
C ASN A 197 11.92 29.72 -4.70
N THR A 198 11.35 28.58 -5.12
CA THR A 198 11.33 28.16 -6.52
C THR A 198 10.29 28.97 -7.31
N LYS A 199 10.63 30.21 -7.65
CA LYS A 199 9.99 31.00 -8.72
C LYS A 199 10.97 31.15 -9.87
#